data_AF-A0A3C0W7I6-F1
#
_entry.id   AF-A0A3C0W7I6-F1
#
_cell.length_a   1.000
_cell.length_b   1.000
_cell.length_c   1.000
_cell.angle_alpha   90.00
_cell.angle_beta   90.00
_cell.angle_gamma   90.00
#
_symmetry.space_group_name_H-M   'P 1'
#
loop_
_entity.id
_entity.type
_entity.pdbx_description
1 polymer ?
#
loop_
_entity_poly.entity_id
_entity_poly.type
_entity_poly.pdbx_seq_one_letter_code
_entity_poly.pdbx_strand_id
1 'polypeptide(L)'
;MNETSSISHRNAHGIRAVERRSYWRIVMKKRNIKMVAALTGGAYVAWGLVVWASAKGWNPTGTKWDFTNTGALGDSFGVLGSTMAGLAALFAMLTYREAAEENDRLRQRQDRMDQTAAEPSFLSLLERRFQIRDQVTIKLAHGEQAIEFAVRAAGEAVEFADPEVARRVCSEAIINYANLPQYFRFNYHVLRYALEQFEKRDDVVITKKSVSYRYARLLRSQLSDSEATLIALNCIYGEGRHKFKSLVERYALLHNVSEWSVDGHKLRDHFAESAFGLPD
;
A
#
# COMPACT_ATOMS: atom_id res chain seq x y z
N MET A 1 27.57 -8.19 21.96
CA MET A 1 26.23 -7.90 22.52
C MET A 1 26.26 -6.58 23.29
N ASN A 2 26.29 -5.41 22.64
CA ASN A 2 26.14 -4.11 23.35
C ASN A 2 25.70 -2.90 22.48
N GLU A 3 25.27 -3.07 21.22
CA GLU A 3 24.91 -1.92 20.36
C GLU A 3 23.40 -1.59 20.31
N THR A 4 22.52 -2.48 20.74
CA THR A 4 21.06 -2.26 20.67
C THR A 4 20.52 -1.29 21.72
N SER A 5 21.30 -0.96 22.76
CA SER A 5 20.89 -0.02 23.82
C SER A 5 21.00 1.47 23.40
N SER A 6 21.92 1.82 22.50
CA SER A 6 22.17 3.24 22.18
C SER A 6 21.16 3.85 21.19
N ILE A 7 20.45 3.03 20.41
CA ILE A 7 19.48 3.50 19.41
C ILE A 7 18.14 3.90 20.06
N SER A 8 17.76 3.25 21.17
CA SER A 8 16.53 3.56 21.91
C SER A 8 16.55 4.98 22.52
N HIS A 9 17.69 5.43 23.04
CA HIS A 9 17.78 6.73 23.70
C HIS A 9 17.77 7.94 22.74
N ARG A 10 18.25 7.79 21.49
CA ARG A 10 18.22 8.91 20.52
C ARG A 10 16.81 9.18 19.98
N ASN A 11 15.97 8.16 19.85
CA ASN A 11 14.59 8.33 19.37
C ASN A 11 13.68 9.00 20.41
N ALA A 12 13.93 8.78 21.71
CA ALA A 12 13.12 9.38 22.78
C ALA A 12 13.22 10.92 22.83
N HIS A 13 14.36 11.51 22.46
CA HIS A 13 14.54 12.96 22.43
C HIS A 13 13.87 13.63 21.23
N GLY A 14 13.84 12.97 20.06
CA GLY A 14 13.15 13.47 18.87
C GLY A 14 11.64 13.53 19.06
N ILE A 15 11.04 12.51 19.67
CA ILE A 15 9.58 12.41 19.87
C ILE A 15 9.08 13.53 20.80
N ARG A 16 9.80 13.82 21.90
CA ARG A 16 9.41 14.90 22.84
C ARG A 16 9.49 16.30 22.23
N ALA A 17 10.34 16.52 21.23
CA ALA A 17 10.46 17.81 20.55
C ALA A 17 9.30 18.04 19.57
N VAL A 18 8.83 16.98 18.90
CA VAL A 18 7.69 17.04 17.98
C VAL A 18 6.37 17.27 18.72
N GLU A 19 6.16 16.59 19.86
CA GLU A 19 4.95 16.80 20.69
C GLU A 19 4.85 18.22 21.23
N ARG A 20 5.97 18.81 21.69
CA ARG A 20 5.97 20.21 22.17
C ARG A 20 5.60 21.20 21.08
N ARG A 21 6.07 21.01 19.84
CA ARG A 21 5.71 21.90 18.71
C ARG A 21 4.23 21.80 18.34
N SER A 22 3.64 20.60 18.42
CA SER A 22 2.22 20.39 18.16
C SER A 22 1.35 21.08 19.22
N TYR A 23 1.69 20.90 20.50
CA TYR A 23 0.95 21.49 21.62
C TYR A 23 0.91 23.02 21.55
N TRP A 24 2.04 23.68 21.25
CA TRP A 24 2.09 25.14 21.13
C TRP A 24 1.27 25.68 19.94
N ARG A 25 1.16 24.96 18.82
CA ARG A 25 0.27 25.36 17.72
C ARG A 25 -1.19 25.33 18.13
N ILE A 26 -1.62 24.29 18.86
CA ILE A 26 -3.00 24.15 19.34
C ILE A 26 -3.34 25.27 20.34
N VAL A 27 -2.43 25.55 21.28
CA VAL A 27 -2.62 26.62 22.27
C VAL A 27 -2.67 28.00 21.62
N MET A 28 -1.80 28.29 20.65
CA MET A 28 -1.84 29.56 19.92
C MET A 28 -3.10 29.70 19.05
N LYS A 29 -3.58 28.63 18.41
CA LYS A 29 -4.83 28.65 17.62
C LYS A 29 -6.04 28.99 18.50
N LYS A 30 -6.12 28.41 19.71
CA LYS A 30 -7.20 28.72 20.68
C LYS A 30 -7.17 30.17 21.18
N ARG A 31 -5.98 30.75 21.40
CA ARG A 31 -5.86 32.13 21.89
C ARG A 31 -6.28 33.15 20.83
N ASN A 32 -5.94 32.91 19.57
CA ASN A 32 -6.33 33.79 18.47
C ASN A 32 -7.84 33.74 18.19
N ILE A 33 -8.48 32.56 18.28
CA ILE A 33 -9.94 32.45 18.08
C ILE A 33 -10.72 33.27 19.12
N LYS A 34 -10.33 33.19 20.40
CA LYS A 34 -11.01 33.97 21.46
C LYS A 34 -10.85 35.48 21.26
N MET A 35 -9.67 35.93 20.85
CA MET A 35 -9.39 37.34 20.60
C MET A 35 -10.16 37.86 19.39
N VAL A 36 -10.22 37.08 18.29
CA VAL A 36 -11.01 37.43 17.11
C VAL A 36 -12.50 37.52 17.47
N ALA A 37 -13.04 36.54 18.19
CA ALA A 37 -14.44 36.55 18.64
C ALA A 37 -14.77 37.74 19.57
N ALA A 38 -13.84 38.11 20.46
CA ALA A 38 -14.00 39.26 21.34
C ALA A 38 -13.98 40.59 20.55
N LEU A 39 -13.09 40.71 19.56
CA LEU A 39 -13.00 41.90 18.72
C LEU A 39 -14.23 42.07 17.82
N THR A 40 -14.67 41.01 17.14
CA THR A 40 -15.91 41.08 16.33
C THR A 40 -17.12 41.30 17.21
N GLY A 41 -17.29 40.55 18.30
CA GLY A 41 -18.39 40.76 19.25
C GLY A 41 -18.41 42.19 19.81
N GLY A 42 -17.26 42.73 20.18
CA GLY A 42 -17.10 44.11 20.63
C GLY A 42 -17.50 45.15 19.57
N ALA A 43 -17.09 44.94 18.31
CA ALA A 43 -17.47 45.81 17.20
C ALA A 43 -18.99 45.83 16.96
N TYR A 44 -19.66 44.67 17.06
CA TYR A 44 -21.12 44.57 16.95
C TYR A 44 -21.85 45.27 18.10
N VAL A 45 -21.38 45.09 19.33
CA VAL A 45 -21.96 45.78 20.50
C VAL A 45 -21.77 47.28 20.37
N ALA A 46 -20.59 47.74 19.99
CA ALA A 46 -20.31 49.16 19.76
C ALA A 46 -21.19 49.74 18.65
N TRP A 47 -21.34 49.04 17.52
CA TRP A 47 -22.22 49.46 16.43
C TRP A 47 -23.69 49.51 16.85
N GLY A 48 -24.18 48.49 17.54
CA GLY A 48 -25.55 48.46 18.09
C GLY A 48 -25.81 49.63 19.04
N LEU A 49 -24.83 50.00 19.87
CA LEU A 49 -24.91 51.18 20.75
C LEU A 49 -24.95 52.50 19.96
N VAL A 50 -24.16 52.63 18.89
CA VAL A 50 -24.20 53.81 18.00
C VAL A 50 -25.58 53.94 17.35
N VAL A 51 -26.13 52.84 16.81
CA VAL A 51 -27.47 52.83 16.21
C VAL A 51 -28.55 53.18 17.23
N TRP A 52 -28.50 52.58 18.42
CA TRP A 52 -29.45 52.84 19.50
C TRP A 52 -29.41 54.29 19.99
N ALA A 53 -28.21 54.85 20.17
CA ALA A 53 -28.06 56.21 20.63
C ALA A 53 -28.44 57.24 19.55
N SER A 54 -28.19 56.91 18.28
CA SER A 54 -28.67 57.68 17.14
C SER A 54 -30.20 57.72 17.05
N ALA A 55 -30.88 56.60 17.35
CA ALA A 55 -32.34 56.56 17.42
C ALA A 55 -32.92 57.48 18.53
N LYS A 56 -32.13 57.79 19.57
CA LYS A 56 -32.48 58.76 20.62
C LYS A 56 -32.12 60.21 20.27
N GLY A 57 -31.70 60.47 19.04
CA GLY A 57 -31.35 61.82 18.56
C GLY A 57 -29.90 62.21 18.78
N TRP A 58 -29.05 61.34 19.32
CA TRP A 58 -27.61 61.61 19.42
C TRP A 58 -26.89 61.23 18.13
N ASN A 59 -26.62 62.23 17.30
CA ASN A 59 -26.03 62.01 15.99
C ASN A 59 -24.62 62.63 15.89
N PRO A 60 -23.57 61.89 16.27
CA PRO A 60 -22.20 62.43 16.33
C PRO A 60 -21.65 62.84 14.95
N THR A 61 -22.23 62.36 13.85
CA THR A 61 -21.79 62.67 12.48
C THR A 61 -22.57 63.83 11.84
N GLY A 62 -23.65 64.33 12.48
CA GLY A 62 -24.45 65.46 11.97
C GLY A 62 -25.33 65.17 10.74
N THR A 63 -25.30 63.94 10.20
CA THR A 63 -26.11 63.50 9.05
C THR A 63 -27.54 63.16 9.46
N LYS A 64 -28.52 64.02 9.16
CA LYS A 64 -29.94 63.76 9.47
C LYS A 64 -30.38 62.40 8.92
N TRP A 65 -30.91 61.53 9.80
CA TRP A 65 -31.46 60.24 9.41
C TRP A 65 -32.79 60.44 8.69
N ASP A 66 -32.73 60.55 7.36
CA ASP A 66 -33.90 60.73 6.52
C ASP A 66 -34.38 59.37 5.99
N PHE A 67 -35.32 58.76 6.71
CA PHE A 67 -35.86 57.43 6.36
C PHE A 67 -36.71 57.44 5.08
N THR A 68 -36.98 58.61 4.52
CA THR A 68 -37.57 58.79 3.18
C THR A 68 -36.64 58.33 2.06
N ASN A 69 -35.34 58.20 2.33
CA ASN A 69 -34.35 57.70 1.37
C ASN A 69 -33.61 56.47 1.96
N THR A 70 -34.34 55.36 2.09
CA THR A 70 -33.89 54.09 2.69
C THR A 70 -32.65 53.45 2.04
N GLY A 71 -32.25 53.91 0.85
CA GLY A 71 -31.06 53.41 0.13
C GLY A 71 -29.75 53.56 0.90
N ALA A 72 -29.51 54.71 1.55
CA ALA A 72 -28.25 54.97 2.27
C ALA A 72 -28.09 54.11 3.54
N LEU A 73 -29.21 53.65 4.11
CA LEU A 73 -29.22 52.73 5.24
C LEU A 73 -28.78 51.31 4.79
N GLY A 74 -29.14 50.92 3.57
CA GLY A 74 -28.72 49.66 2.94
C GLY A 74 -27.20 49.57 2.69
N ASP A 75 -26.56 50.67 2.26
CA ASP A 75 -25.12 50.72 2.00
C ASP A 75 -24.28 50.43 3.25
N SER A 76 -24.79 50.85 4.42
CA SER A 76 -24.17 50.59 5.73
C SER A 76 -24.20 49.10 6.10
N PHE A 77 -25.27 48.38 5.73
CA PHE A 77 -25.37 46.93 5.92
C PHE A 77 -24.53 46.14 4.90
N GLY A 78 -24.25 46.71 3.72
CA GLY A 78 -23.40 46.09 2.72
C GLY A 78 -21.98 45.81 3.21
N VAL A 79 -21.36 46.77 3.92
CA VAL A 79 -20.02 46.59 4.52
C VAL A 79 -20.06 45.45 5.56
N LEU A 80 -21.04 45.47 6.46
CA LEU A 80 -21.23 44.43 7.48
C LEU A 80 -21.47 43.03 6.87
N GLY A 81 -22.35 42.94 5.86
CA GLY A 81 -22.63 41.70 5.14
C GLY A 81 -21.39 41.14 4.43
N SER A 82 -20.61 42.00 3.78
CA SER A 82 -19.37 41.60 3.10
C SER A 82 -18.31 41.06 4.07
N THR A 83 -18.15 41.67 5.25
CA THR A 83 -17.21 41.16 6.27
C THR A 83 -17.66 39.81 6.83
N MET A 84 -18.96 39.62 7.05
CA MET A 84 -19.50 38.33 7.51
C MET A 84 -19.36 37.23 6.47
N ALA A 85 -19.65 37.52 5.20
CA ALA A 85 -19.41 36.59 4.11
C ALA A 85 -17.93 36.20 4.02
N GLY A 86 -17.01 37.17 4.17
CA GLY A 86 -15.57 36.93 4.20
C GLY A 86 -15.14 36.03 5.36
N LEU A 87 -15.65 36.27 6.57
CA LEU A 87 -15.37 35.44 7.74
C LEU A 87 -15.93 34.02 7.59
N ALA A 88 -17.17 33.88 7.11
CA ALA A 88 -17.78 32.59 6.85
C ALA A 88 -16.99 31.78 5.82
N ALA A 89 -16.57 32.42 4.72
CA ALA A 89 -15.72 31.79 3.71
C ALA A 89 -14.37 31.34 4.29
N LEU A 90 -13.74 32.16 5.15
CA LEU A 90 -12.50 31.82 5.83
C LEU A 90 -12.67 30.61 6.77
N PHE A 91 -13.74 30.58 7.58
CA PHE A 91 -14.02 29.43 8.43
C PHE A 91 -14.30 28.17 7.64
N ALA A 92 -15.11 28.26 6.57
CA ALA A 92 -15.37 27.13 5.68
C ALA A 92 -14.07 26.57 5.07
N MET A 93 -13.15 27.46 4.64
CA MET A 93 -11.85 27.07 4.11
C MET A 93 -10.96 26.36 5.15
N LEU A 94 -10.97 26.85 6.40
CA LEU A 94 -10.23 26.21 7.50
C LEU A 94 -10.80 24.83 7.84
N THR A 95 -12.12 24.71 7.93
CA THR A 95 -12.81 23.44 8.17
C THR A 95 -12.53 22.44 7.05
N TYR A 96 -12.56 22.88 5.79
CA TYR A 96 -12.27 22.02 4.64
C TYR A 96 -10.83 21.47 4.69
N ARG A 97 -9.85 22.31 5.05
CA ARG A 97 -8.45 21.87 5.21
C ARG A 97 -8.29 20.83 6.32
N GLU A 98 -8.94 21.04 7.46
CA GLU A 98 -8.87 20.10 8.58
C GLU A 98 -9.54 18.77 8.24
N ALA A 99 -10.68 18.80 7.54
CA ALA A 99 -11.35 17.62 7.04
C ALA A 99 -10.51 16.86 5.99
N ALA A 100 -9.79 17.57 5.11
CA ALA A 100 -8.88 16.95 4.15
C ALA A 100 -7.72 16.22 4.85
N GLU A 101 -7.10 16.87 5.85
CA GLU A 101 -6.03 16.23 6.65
C GLU A 101 -6.53 15.01 7.43
N GLU A 102 -7.75 15.07 7.99
CA GLU A 102 -8.34 13.93 8.69
C GLU A 102 -8.63 12.76 7.75
N ASN A 103 -9.15 13.03 6.54
CA ASN A 103 -9.39 12.01 5.53
C ASN A 103 -8.07 11.33 5.11
N ASP A 104 -6.99 12.09 4.96
CA ASP A 104 -5.66 11.53 4.68
C ASP A 104 -5.16 10.62 5.81
N ARG A 105 -5.37 11.01 7.08
CA ARG A 105 -5.03 10.18 8.24
C ARG A 105 -5.87 8.90 8.30
N LEU A 106 -7.16 8.99 7.97
CA LEU A 106 -8.05 7.83 7.91
C LEU A 106 -7.62 6.85 6.82
N ARG A 107 -7.27 7.35 5.63
CA ARG A 107 -6.69 6.53 4.55
C ARG A 107 -5.42 5.82 4.99
N GLN A 108 -4.50 6.52 5.65
CA GLN A 108 -3.27 5.90 6.18
C GLN A 108 -3.55 4.84 7.25
N ARG A 109 -4.55 5.05 8.12
CA ARG A 109 -4.94 4.06 9.13
C ARG A 109 -5.57 2.83 8.48
N GLN A 110 -6.46 3.05 7.53
CA GLN A 110 -7.09 1.97 6.76
C GLN A 110 -6.03 1.15 6.03
N ASP A 111 -5.07 1.78 5.37
CA ASP A 111 -3.97 1.11 4.70
C ASP A 111 -3.13 0.22 5.63
N ARG A 112 -2.86 0.68 6.85
CA ARG A 112 -2.15 -0.12 7.86
C ARG A 112 -3.00 -1.27 8.38
N MET A 113 -4.30 -1.06 8.54
CA MET A 113 -5.23 -2.10 8.95
C MET A 113 -5.34 -3.18 7.89
N ASP A 114 -5.47 -2.79 6.61
CA ASP A 114 -5.54 -3.71 5.47
C ASP A 114 -4.27 -4.56 5.39
N GLN A 115 -3.09 -3.95 5.56
CA GLN A 115 -1.82 -4.69 5.63
C GLN A 115 -1.76 -5.67 6.80
N THR A 116 -2.23 -5.24 7.98
CA THR A 116 -2.27 -6.10 9.17
C THR A 116 -3.26 -7.25 9.00
N ALA A 117 -4.38 -7.02 8.31
CA ALA A 117 -5.39 -8.03 8.03
C ALA A 117 -4.97 -9.01 6.91
N ALA A 118 -4.14 -8.54 5.97
CA ALA A 118 -3.63 -9.36 4.88
C ALA A 118 -2.59 -10.40 5.34
N GLU A 119 -1.85 -10.12 6.41
CA GLU A 119 -0.79 -11.02 6.90
C GLU A 119 -1.33 -12.38 7.38
N PRO A 120 -2.33 -12.48 8.27
CA PRO A 120 -2.94 -13.77 8.63
C PRO A 120 -3.51 -14.53 7.43
N SER A 121 -4.11 -13.80 6.49
CA SER A 121 -4.65 -14.37 5.25
C SER A 121 -3.53 -14.97 4.40
N PHE A 122 -2.41 -14.28 4.24
CA PHE A 122 -1.23 -14.80 3.54
C PHE A 122 -0.66 -16.05 4.21
N LEU A 123 -0.53 -16.05 5.54
CA LEU A 123 -0.03 -17.21 6.28
C LEU A 123 -0.95 -18.43 6.11
N SER A 124 -2.28 -18.23 6.14
CA SER A 124 -3.23 -19.33 5.86
C SER A 124 -3.11 -19.87 4.43
N LEU A 125 -2.77 -19.02 3.46
CA LEU A 125 -2.48 -19.46 2.09
C LEU A 125 -1.19 -20.30 2.03
N LEU A 126 -0.16 -19.91 2.78
CA LEU A 126 1.06 -20.72 2.89
C LEU A 126 0.79 -22.10 3.51
N GLU A 127 -0.04 -22.17 4.54
CA GLU A 127 -0.43 -23.45 5.15
C GLU A 127 -1.22 -24.32 4.16
N ARG A 128 -2.21 -23.73 3.46
CA ARG A 128 -3.02 -24.44 2.47
C ARG A 128 -2.21 -24.96 1.28
N ARG A 129 -1.05 -24.35 0.99
CA ARG A 129 -0.13 -24.82 -0.06
C ARG A 129 0.24 -26.28 0.14
N PHE A 130 0.55 -26.69 1.38
CA PHE A 130 0.96 -28.07 1.66
C PHE A 130 -0.14 -29.07 1.33
N GLN A 131 -1.40 -28.73 1.62
CA GLN A 131 -2.55 -29.58 1.24
C GLN A 131 -2.68 -29.73 -0.27
N ILE A 132 -2.47 -28.65 -1.03
CA ILE A 132 -2.53 -28.67 -2.50
C ILE A 132 -1.35 -29.44 -3.08
N ARG A 133 -0.15 -29.30 -2.48
CA ARG A 133 1.01 -30.09 -2.84
C ARG A 133 0.72 -31.58 -2.65
N ASP A 134 0.21 -31.96 -1.49
CA ASP A 134 -0.05 -33.36 -1.15
C ASP A 134 -1.17 -34.00 -2.02
N GLN A 135 -2.01 -33.18 -2.65
CA GLN A 135 -2.99 -33.60 -3.66
C GLN A 135 -2.40 -33.85 -5.06
N VAL A 136 -1.14 -33.47 -5.32
CA VAL A 136 -0.47 -33.77 -6.58
C VAL A 136 -0.22 -35.27 -6.65
N THR A 137 -0.72 -35.92 -7.69
CA THR A 137 -0.58 -37.38 -7.88
C THR A 137 -0.06 -37.71 -9.27
N ILE A 138 0.97 -38.55 -9.30
CA ILE A 138 1.57 -39.01 -10.55
C ILE A 138 1.83 -40.51 -10.40
N LYS A 139 1.06 -41.31 -11.15
CA LYS A 139 1.05 -42.78 -11.02
C LYS A 139 0.72 -43.18 -9.57
N LEU A 140 1.67 -43.79 -8.86
CA LEU A 140 1.56 -44.21 -7.45
C LEU A 140 2.23 -43.23 -6.47
N ALA A 141 2.89 -42.19 -6.98
CA ALA A 141 3.54 -41.18 -6.16
C ALA A 141 2.57 -40.05 -5.80
N HIS A 142 2.74 -39.52 -4.59
CA HIS A 142 1.93 -38.43 -4.05
C HIS A 142 2.83 -37.29 -3.54
N GLY A 143 2.31 -36.08 -3.54
CA GLY A 143 2.97 -34.92 -2.92
C GLY A 143 4.35 -34.64 -3.50
N GLU A 144 5.34 -34.56 -2.62
CA GLU A 144 6.73 -34.26 -2.97
C GLU A 144 7.34 -35.30 -3.92
N GLN A 145 7.10 -36.60 -3.70
CA GLN A 145 7.62 -37.66 -4.57
C GLN A 145 7.06 -37.56 -5.99
N ALA A 146 5.78 -37.15 -6.12
CA ALA A 146 5.18 -36.93 -7.43
C ALA A 146 5.89 -35.76 -8.14
N ILE A 147 6.15 -34.67 -7.41
CA ILE A 147 6.85 -33.49 -7.96
C ILE A 147 8.28 -33.84 -8.40
N GLU A 148 9.04 -34.59 -7.59
CA GLU A 148 10.36 -35.07 -7.99
C GLU A 148 10.32 -35.93 -9.26
N PHE A 149 9.35 -36.84 -9.35
CA PHE A 149 9.15 -37.66 -10.55
C PHE A 149 8.83 -36.79 -11.78
N ALA A 150 8.02 -35.75 -11.62
CA ALA A 150 7.69 -34.81 -12.70
C ALA A 150 8.92 -34.03 -13.18
N VAL A 151 9.73 -33.52 -12.25
CA VAL A 151 10.97 -32.78 -12.57
C VAL A 151 11.94 -33.68 -13.31
N ARG A 152 12.14 -34.91 -12.83
CA ARG A 152 13.03 -35.87 -13.48
C ARG A 152 12.55 -36.21 -14.89
N ALA A 153 11.27 -36.52 -15.06
CA ALA A 153 10.69 -36.82 -16.38
C ALA A 153 10.81 -35.64 -17.34
N ALA A 154 10.61 -34.41 -16.85
CA ALA A 154 10.80 -33.20 -17.66
C ALA A 154 12.28 -32.94 -17.97
N GLY A 155 13.20 -33.21 -17.04
CA GLY A 155 14.65 -33.11 -17.27
C GLY A 155 15.14 -34.04 -18.36
N GLU A 156 14.76 -35.32 -18.27
CA GLU A 156 15.07 -36.32 -19.30
C GLU A 156 14.52 -35.87 -20.67
N ALA A 157 13.30 -35.30 -20.72
CA ALA A 157 12.75 -34.77 -21.97
C ALA A 157 13.56 -33.59 -22.55
N VAL A 158 14.07 -32.68 -21.70
CA VAL A 158 14.84 -31.50 -22.13
C VAL A 158 16.23 -31.88 -22.64
N GLU A 159 16.86 -32.91 -22.07
CA GLU A 159 18.22 -33.32 -22.45
C GLU A 159 18.28 -33.94 -23.85
N PHE A 160 17.27 -34.74 -24.22
CA PHE A 160 17.32 -35.57 -25.44
C PHE A 160 16.50 -35.03 -26.61
N ALA A 161 15.63 -34.04 -26.40
CA ALA A 161 14.69 -33.60 -27.41
C ALA A 161 15.08 -32.27 -28.06
N ASP A 162 14.74 -32.13 -29.35
CA ASP A 162 14.64 -30.82 -30.02
C ASP A 162 13.81 -29.87 -29.14
N PRO A 163 14.18 -28.57 -28.98
CA PRO A 163 13.42 -27.59 -28.22
C PRO A 163 11.90 -27.59 -28.46
N GLU A 164 11.43 -27.88 -29.67
CA GLU A 164 9.99 -27.98 -29.97
C GLU A 164 9.35 -29.26 -29.39
N VAL A 165 10.06 -30.39 -29.50
CA VAL A 165 9.64 -31.67 -28.93
C VAL A 165 9.71 -31.62 -27.40
N ALA A 166 10.78 -31.05 -26.82
CA ALA A 166 10.93 -30.83 -25.39
C ALA A 166 9.74 -30.01 -24.86
N ARG A 167 9.36 -28.93 -25.56
CA ARG A 167 8.19 -28.14 -25.21
C ARG A 167 6.91 -28.97 -25.22
N ARG A 168 6.67 -29.76 -26.26
CA ARG A 168 5.47 -30.60 -26.34
C ARG A 168 5.43 -31.61 -25.21
N VAL A 169 6.52 -32.38 -25.01
CA VAL A 169 6.61 -33.42 -23.98
C VAL A 169 6.50 -32.82 -22.58
N CYS A 170 7.21 -31.73 -22.28
CA CYS A 170 7.10 -31.06 -20.98
C CYS A 170 5.70 -30.47 -20.78
N SER A 171 5.09 -29.84 -21.79
CA SER A 171 3.73 -29.31 -21.66
C SER A 171 2.71 -30.42 -21.42
N GLU A 172 2.81 -31.54 -22.16
CA GLU A 172 1.95 -32.71 -21.98
C GLU A 172 2.17 -33.32 -20.60
N ALA A 173 3.41 -33.50 -20.15
CA ALA A 173 3.70 -34.00 -18.80
C ALA A 173 3.09 -33.09 -17.72
N ILE A 174 3.35 -31.78 -17.81
CA ILE A 174 2.90 -30.78 -16.84
C ILE A 174 1.36 -30.67 -16.81
N ILE A 175 0.69 -30.75 -17.97
CA ILE A 175 -0.77 -30.62 -18.09
C ILE A 175 -1.48 -31.92 -17.72
N ASN A 176 -0.94 -33.08 -18.08
CA ASN A 176 -1.62 -34.36 -17.92
C ASN A 176 -1.53 -34.92 -16.49
N TYR A 177 -0.67 -34.37 -15.63
CA TYR A 177 -0.61 -34.78 -14.23
C TYR A 177 -1.74 -34.16 -13.41
N ALA A 178 -2.45 -35.03 -12.68
CA ALA A 178 -3.59 -34.63 -11.87
C ALA A 178 -3.17 -33.60 -10.82
N ASN A 179 -3.95 -32.51 -10.74
CA ASN A 179 -3.79 -31.39 -9.79
C ASN A 179 -2.52 -30.53 -9.95
N LEU A 180 -1.62 -30.84 -10.88
CA LEU A 180 -0.41 -30.03 -11.09
C LEU A 180 -0.72 -28.62 -11.64
N PRO A 181 -1.66 -28.44 -12.60
CA PRO A 181 -2.12 -27.10 -12.99
C PRO A 181 -2.69 -26.29 -11.82
N GLN A 182 -3.39 -26.94 -10.90
CA GLN A 182 -3.94 -26.30 -9.70
C GLN A 182 -2.84 -25.88 -8.74
N TYR A 183 -1.80 -26.69 -8.59
CA TYR A 183 -0.61 -26.34 -7.81
C TYR A 183 0.09 -25.09 -8.36
N PHE A 184 0.34 -25.00 -9.67
CA PHE A 184 0.96 -23.79 -10.24
C PHE A 184 0.09 -22.55 -10.10
N ARG A 185 -1.22 -22.69 -10.38
CA ARG A 185 -2.19 -21.60 -10.23
C ARG A 185 -2.23 -21.10 -8.79
N PHE A 186 -2.18 -22.00 -7.82
CA PHE A 186 -2.13 -21.63 -6.42
C PHE A 186 -0.87 -20.83 -6.07
N ASN A 187 0.32 -21.34 -6.41
CA ASN A 187 1.58 -20.64 -6.12
C ASN A 187 1.64 -19.27 -6.82
N TYR A 188 1.14 -19.17 -8.06
CA TYR A 188 0.97 -17.90 -8.75
C TYR A 188 0.10 -16.91 -7.95
N HIS A 189 -1.06 -17.36 -7.46
CA HIS A 189 -1.96 -16.51 -6.68
C HIS A 189 -1.39 -16.12 -5.32
N VAL A 190 -0.59 -16.97 -4.67
CA VAL A 190 0.10 -16.60 -3.43
C VAL A 190 1.10 -15.46 -3.67
N LEU A 191 1.94 -15.56 -4.70
CA LEU A 191 2.87 -14.48 -5.06
C LEU A 191 2.15 -13.21 -5.51
N ARG A 192 1.07 -13.37 -6.28
CA ARG A 192 0.25 -12.25 -6.73
C ARG A 192 -0.44 -11.55 -5.56
N TYR A 193 -0.95 -12.30 -4.59
CA TYR A 193 -1.51 -11.74 -3.36
C TYR A 193 -0.45 -10.95 -2.60
N ALA A 194 0.77 -11.48 -2.48
CA ALA A 194 1.87 -10.75 -1.84
C ALA A 194 2.22 -9.44 -2.57
N LEU A 195 2.15 -9.42 -3.91
CA LEU A 195 2.32 -8.19 -4.69
C LEU A 195 1.19 -7.21 -4.40
N GLU A 196 -0.06 -7.60 -4.65
CA GLU A 196 -1.22 -6.70 -4.63
C GLU A 196 -1.50 -6.13 -3.22
N GLN A 197 -1.28 -6.92 -2.16
CA GLN A 197 -1.63 -6.51 -0.80
C GLN A 197 -0.50 -5.75 -0.08
N PHE A 198 0.76 -6.09 -0.35
CA PHE A 198 1.89 -5.48 0.34
C PHE A 198 2.64 -4.45 -0.51
N GLU A 199 2.37 -4.37 -1.81
CA GLU A 199 2.94 -3.40 -2.74
C GLU A 199 1.83 -2.81 -3.62
N LYS A 200 1.26 -1.66 -3.22
CA LYS A 200 0.09 -1.05 -3.90
C LYS A 200 0.37 -0.49 -5.30
N ARG A 201 1.60 -0.60 -5.79
CA ARG A 201 2.08 0.04 -7.01
C ARG A 201 2.81 -0.96 -7.90
N ASP A 202 2.24 -1.23 -9.06
CA ASP A 202 2.79 -2.19 -10.03
C ASP A 202 4.13 -1.73 -10.64
N ASP A 203 4.42 -0.43 -10.64
CA ASP A 203 5.65 0.18 -11.16
C ASP A 203 6.84 0.13 -10.19
N VAL A 204 6.63 -0.29 -8.94
CA VAL A 204 7.71 -0.33 -7.94
C VAL A 204 8.69 -1.46 -8.24
N VAL A 205 9.95 -1.10 -8.42
CA VAL A 205 11.06 -2.05 -8.48
C VAL A 205 11.15 -2.76 -7.12
N ILE A 206 10.96 -4.08 -7.13
CA ILE A 206 11.03 -4.89 -5.92
C ILE A 206 12.49 -5.02 -5.50
N THR A 207 12.77 -4.65 -4.26
CA THR A 207 14.10 -4.74 -3.64
C THR A 207 14.06 -5.70 -2.46
N LYS A 208 15.23 -6.06 -1.91
CA LYS A 208 15.31 -6.86 -0.67
C LYS A 208 14.61 -6.21 0.53
N LYS A 209 14.37 -4.89 0.48
CA LYS A 209 13.68 -4.12 1.52
C LYS A 209 12.16 -4.03 1.32
N SER A 210 11.64 -4.42 0.15
CA SER A 210 10.21 -4.40 -0.13
C SER A 210 9.46 -5.38 0.78
N VAL A 211 8.29 -4.96 1.25
CA VAL A 211 7.47 -5.78 2.17
C VAL A 211 6.98 -7.05 1.48
N SER A 212 6.52 -6.91 0.23
CA SER A 212 6.11 -8.04 -0.62
C SER A 212 7.22 -9.08 -0.82
N TYR A 213 8.47 -8.63 -1.02
CA TYR A 213 9.64 -9.52 -1.12
C TYR A 213 9.86 -10.35 0.15
N ARG A 214 9.65 -9.76 1.33
CA ARG A 214 9.75 -10.50 2.60
C ARG A 214 8.76 -11.67 2.64
N TYR A 215 7.53 -11.47 2.19
CA TYR A 215 6.50 -12.52 2.12
C TYR A 215 6.78 -13.54 1.01
N ALA A 216 7.21 -13.09 -0.17
CA ALA A 216 7.65 -14.00 -1.23
C ALA A 216 8.85 -14.86 -0.81
N ARG A 217 9.76 -14.31 0.00
CA ARG A 217 10.87 -15.06 0.61
C ARG A 217 10.39 -16.13 1.60
N LEU A 218 9.31 -15.87 2.35
CA LEU A 218 8.69 -16.90 3.21
C LEU A 218 8.16 -18.06 2.35
N LEU A 219 7.40 -17.77 1.28
CA LEU A 219 6.97 -18.80 0.34
C LEU A 219 8.18 -19.57 -0.23
N ARG A 220 9.21 -18.85 -0.69
CA ARG A 220 10.43 -19.45 -1.26
C ARG A 220 11.12 -20.39 -0.28
N SER A 221 11.18 -20.04 1.01
CA SER A 221 11.80 -20.89 2.03
C SER A 221 11.06 -22.20 2.27
N GLN A 222 9.80 -22.31 1.84
CA GLN A 222 8.98 -23.51 1.94
C GLN A 222 8.95 -24.34 0.65
N LEU A 223 9.57 -23.87 -0.44
CA LEU A 223 9.70 -24.62 -1.69
C LEU A 223 10.92 -25.54 -1.58
N SER A 224 10.74 -26.83 -1.85
CA SER A 224 11.88 -27.72 -2.10
C SER A 224 12.56 -27.38 -3.43
N ASP A 225 13.78 -27.90 -3.64
CA ASP A 225 14.53 -27.71 -4.88
C ASP A 225 13.72 -28.17 -6.11
N SER A 226 13.09 -29.34 -5.99
CA SER A 226 12.23 -29.94 -7.01
C SER A 226 10.98 -29.09 -7.27
N GLU A 227 10.36 -28.52 -6.24
CA GLU A 227 9.20 -27.64 -6.42
C GLU A 227 9.55 -26.34 -7.16
N ALA A 228 10.65 -25.69 -6.77
CA ALA A 228 11.12 -24.49 -7.41
C ALA A 228 11.54 -24.75 -8.87
N THR A 229 12.23 -25.86 -9.12
CA THR A 229 12.59 -26.32 -10.46
C THR A 229 11.36 -26.64 -11.30
N LEU A 230 10.35 -27.30 -10.75
CA LEU A 230 9.11 -27.59 -11.46
C LEU A 230 8.33 -26.32 -11.83
N ILE A 231 8.28 -25.33 -10.94
CA ILE A 231 7.72 -24.00 -11.23
C ILE A 231 8.50 -23.34 -12.38
N ALA A 232 9.83 -23.43 -12.36
CA ALA A 232 10.68 -22.90 -13.42
C ALA A 232 10.38 -23.56 -14.77
N LEU A 233 10.31 -24.89 -14.81
CA LEU A 233 9.96 -25.66 -16.01
C LEU A 233 8.57 -25.32 -16.54
N ASN A 234 7.57 -25.12 -15.67
CA ASN A 234 6.25 -24.64 -16.09
C ASN A 234 6.28 -23.22 -16.67
N CYS A 235 7.19 -22.35 -16.21
CA CYS A 235 7.38 -21.03 -16.80
C CYS A 235 8.14 -21.09 -18.14
N ILE A 236 8.99 -22.09 -18.36
CA ILE A 236 9.70 -22.24 -19.63
C ILE A 236 8.78 -22.89 -20.67
N TYR A 237 8.17 -24.04 -20.34
CA TYR A 237 7.48 -24.90 -21.29
C TYR A 237 5.95 -24.93 -21.17
N GLY A 238 5.40 -24.51 -20.03
CA GLY A 238 3.96 -24.56 -19.73
C GLY A 238 3.22 -23.22 -19.79
N GLU A 239 2.03 -23.18 -19.19
CA GLU A 239 1.15 -21.99 -19.15
C GLU A 239 1.74 -20.84 -18.30
N GLY A 240 2.72 -21.14 -17.43
CA GLY A 240 3.35 -20.17 -16.55
C GLY A 240 4.17 -19.09 -17.27
N ARG A 241 4.50 -19.30 -18.55
CA ARG A 241 5.44 -18.46 -19.33
C ARG A 241 5.13 -16.97 -19.33
N HIS A 242 3.85 -16.61 -19.33
CA HIS A 242 3.45 -15.21 -19.45
C HIS A 242 3.39 -14.50 -18.10
N LYS A 243 2.46 -14.92 -17.24
CA LYS A 243 2.15 -14.20 -15.99
C LYS A 243 2.96 -14.67 -14.80
N PHE A 244 3.31 -15.96 -14.74
CA PHE A 244 3.98 -16.52 -13.57
C PHE A 244 5.49 -16.28 -13.65
N LYS A 245 6.07 -16.41 -14.85
CA LYS A 245 7.49 -16.13 -15.09
C LYS A 245 7.93 -14.75 -14.59
N SER A 246 7.15 -13.71 -14.88
CA SER A 246 7.46 -12.35 -14.42
C SER A 246 7.50 -12.22 -12.90
N LEU A 247 6.64 -12.95 -12.17
CA LEU A 247 6.67 -12.98 -10.71
C LEU A 247 7.86 -13.78 -10.16
N VAL A 248 8.22 -14.89 -10.80
CA VAL A 248 9.40 -15.69 -10.46
C VAL A 248 10.67 -14.85 -10.55
N GLU A 249 10.84 -14.10 -11.65
CA GLU A 249 11.96 -13.20 -11.88
C GLU A 249 11.96 -12.00 -10.93
N ARG A 250 10.78 -11.43 -10.65
CA ARG A 250 10.63 -10.26 -9.79
C ARG A 250 10.94 -10.54 -8.31
N TYR A 251 10.65 -11.75 -7.83
CA TYR A 251 10.83 -12.14 -6.43
C TYR A 251 12.06 -13.00 -6.16
N ALA A 252 12.92 -13.19 -7.16
CA ALA A 252 14.07 -14.09 -7.06
C ALA A 252 13.67 -15.49 -6.53
N LEU A 253 12.58 -16.06 -7.06
CA LEU A 253 12.01 -17.30 -6.51
C LEU A 253 12.98 -18.49 -6.65
N LEU A 254 13.90 -18.44 -7.62
CA LEU A 254 14.87 -19.50 -7.90
C LEU A 254 16.20 -19.35 -7.14
N HIS A 255 16.32 -18.39 -6.23
CA HIS A 255 17.56 -18.15 -5.46
C HIS A 255 18.05 -19.35 -4.64
N ASN A 256 17.13 -20.22 -4.21
CA ASN A 256 17.46 -21.40 -3.40
C ASN A 256 17.58 -22.67 -4.25
N VAL A 257 17.49 -22.57 -5.58
CA VAL A 257 17.62 -23.74 -6.46
C VAL A 257 19.09 -24.15 -6.52
N SER A 258 19.35 -25.44 -6.41
CA SER A 258 20.70 -26.00 -6.47
C SER A 258 21.34 -25.74 -7.84
N GLU A 259 22.63 -25.45 -7.89
CA GLU A 259 23.34 -25.22 -9.17
C GLU A 259 23.23 -26.44 -10.11
N TRP A 260 23.15 -27.66 -9.55
CA TRP A 260 22.87 -28.87 -10.33
C TRP A 260 21.55 -28.78 -11.11
N SER A 261 20.46 -28.36 -10.45
CA SER A 261 19.16 -28.19 -11.10
C SER A 261 19.15 -26.99 -12.05
N VAL A 262 19.88 -25.92 -11.73
CA VAL A 262 20.02 -24.75 -12.60
C VAL A 262 20.72 -25.12 -13.91
N ASP A 263 21.86 -25.80 -13.84
CA ASP A 263 22.67 -26.17 -15.00
C ASP A 263 22.02 -27.33 -15.77
N GLY A 264 21.54 -28.36 -15.05
CA GLY A 264 20.92 -29.55 -15.65
C GLY A 264 19.67 -29.22 -16.47
N HIS A 265 18.90 -28.21 -16.07
CA HIS A 265 17.72 -27.76 -16.81
C HIS A 265 17.95 -26.47 -17.61
N LYS A 266 19.19 -25.97 -17.70
CA LYS A 266 19.57 -24.74 -18.40
C LYS A 266 18.69 -23.54 -18.01
N LEU A 267 18.38 -23.39 -16.73
CA LEU A 267 17.43 -22.37 -16.26
C LEU A 267 17.94 -20.94 -16.54
N ARG A 268 19.27 -20.73 -16.50
CA ARG A 268 19.89 -19.42 -16.79
C ARG A 268 19.68 -18.94 -18.22
N ASP A 269 19.46 -19.85 -19.17
CA ASP A 269 19.19 -19.50 -20.58
C ASP A 269 17.78 -18.91 -20.75
N HIS A 270 16.90 -19.15 -19.79
CA HIS A 270 15.49 -18.81 -19.88
C HIS A 270 15.04 -17.73 -18.91
N PHE A 271 15.76 -17.47 -17.83
CA PHE A 271 15.37 -16.52 -16.78
C PHE A 271 16.36 -15.37 -16.68
N ALA A 272 15.85 -14.18 -16.35
CA ALA A 272 16.71 -13.07 -15.95
C ALA A 272 17.52 -13.42 -14.68
N GLU A 273 18.71 -12.82 -14.51
CA GLU A 273 19.54 -13.01 -13.32
C GLU A 273 18.78 -12.69 -12.02
N SER A 274 17.81 -11.76 -12.08
CA SER A 274 16.97 -11.40 -10.93
C SER A 274 16.16 -12.58 -10.37
N ALA A 275 15.89 -13.63 -11.16
CA ALA A 275 15.23 -14.84 -10.70
C ALA A 275 16.07 -15.63 -9.68
N PHE A 276 17.40 -15.51 -9.76
CA PHE A 276 18.36 -16.21 -8.92
C PHE A 276 18.90 -15.35 -7.78
N GLY A 277 18.61 -14.04 -7.79
CA GLY A 277 18.98 -13.14 -6.71
C GLY A 277 18.68 -11.69 -7.06
N LEU A 278 18.18 -10.92 -6.10
CA LEU A 278 18.09 -9.47 -6.26
C LEU A 278 19.45 -8.82 -5.96
N PRO A 279 19.80 -7.71 -6.63
CA PRO A 279 20.93 -6.88 -6.22
C PRO A 279 20.74 -6.40 -4.78
N ASP A 280 21.86 -6.20 -4.06
CA ASP A 280 21.87 -5.66 -2.69
C ASP A 280 21.34 -4.21 -2.60
#